data_AF-U2D3F3-F1
#
_entry.id   AF-U2D3F3-F1
#
_cell.length_a   1.000
_cell.length_b   1.000
_cell.length_c   1.000
_cell.angle_alpha   90.00
_cell.angle_beta   90.00
_cell.angle_gamma   90.00
#
_symmetry.space_group_name_H-M   'P 1'
#
loop_
_entity.id
_entity.type
_entity.pdbx_description
1 polymer ?
#
loop_
_entity_poly.entity_id
_entity_poly.type
_entity_poly.pdbx_seq_one_letter_code
_entity_poly.pdbx_strand_id
1 'polypeptide(L)'
;MFGREDLECLDLGYFEIIYMDDRDVTIMSRNTRHMWYIHNPEYPLMGSCIIFHKHKVSHPCHQHGRSNTLRQAVWSIKRHDKWQMGGRK
;
A
#
# COMPACT_ATOMS: atom_id res chain seq x y z
N MET A 1 -7.98 8.80 -8.97
CA MET A 1 -8.70 7.54 -9.21
C MET A 1 -7.75 6.55 -9.87
N PHE A 2 -7.77 5.29 -9.43
CA PHE A 2 -7.02 4.19 -10.00
C PHE A 2 -7.76 3.63 -11.21
N GLY A 3 -7.07 3.54 -12.34
CA GLY A 3 -7.54 2.80 -13.50
C GLY A 3 -7.32 1.30 -13.34
N ARG A 4 -7.91 0.50 -14.24
CA ARG A 4 -7.67 -0.95 -14.27
C ARG A 4 -6.18 -1.28 -14.42
N GLU A 5 -5.46 -0.52 -15.26
CA GLU A 5 -4.01 -0.67 -15.46
C GLU A 5 -3.19 -0.38 -14.19
N ASP A 6 -3.64 0.55 -13.34
CA ASP A 6 -2.98 0.81 -12.06
C ASP A 6 -3.10 -0.41 -11.14
N LEU A 7 -4.27 -1.04 -11.10
CA LEU A 7 -4.56 -2.16 -10.22
C LEU A 7 -3.79 -3.44 -10.62
N GLU A 8 -3.41 -3.59 -11.88
CA GLU A 8 -2.59 -4.70 -12.38
C GLU A 8 -1.19 -4.75 -11.74
N CYS A 9 -0.72 -3.66 -11.12
CA CYS A 9 0.56 -3.68 -10.39
C CYS A 9 0.49 -4.45 -9.06
N LEU A 10 -0.71 -4.83 -8.60
CA LEU A 10 -0.93 -5.63 -7.40
C LEU A 10 -0.70 -7.12 -7.70
N ASP A 11 0.49 -7.57 -7.34
CA ASP A 11 0.90 -8.97 -7.41
C ASP A 11 0.19 -9.82 -6.33
N LEU A 12 -0.77 -10.66 -6.75
CA LEU A 12 -1.55 -11.54 -5.87
C LEU A 12 -0.72 -12.61 -5.15
N GLY A 13 0.47 -12.93 -5.67
CA GLY A 13 1.44 -13.82 -5.02
C GLY A 13 2.17 -13.12 -3.87
N TYR A 14 2.31 -11.79 -3.95
CA TYR A 14 2.97 -10.97 -2.93
C TYR A 14 2.00 -10.41 -1.89
N PHE A 15 0.81 -10.03 -2.32
CA PHE A 15 -0.21 -9.39 -1.50
C PHE A 15 -1.47 -10.23 -1.38
N GLU A 16 -2.08 -10.16 -0.22
CA GLU A 16 -3.47 -10.53 -0.01
C GLU A 16 -4.31 -9.26 -0.15
N ILE A 17 -5.20 -9.23 -1.15
CA ILE A 17 -6.12 -8.10 -1.37
C ILE A 17 -7.30 -8.24 -0.42
N ILE A 18 -7.48 -7.26 0.45
CA ILE A 18 -8.59 -7.21 1.43
C ILE A 18 -9.74 -6.38 0.89
N TYR A 19 -9.42 -5.22 0.31
CA TYR A 19 -10.38 -4.31 -0.29
C TYR A 19 -9.73 -3.55 -1.43
N MET A 20 -10.48 -3.29 -2.49
CA MET A 20 -10.01 -2.55 -3.65
C MET A 20 -11.18 -1.92 -4.38
N ASP A 21 -11.12 -0.61 -4.55
CA ASP A 21 -11.94 0.14 -5.49
C ASP A 21 -11.08 1.13 -6.30
N ASP A 22 -11.72 2.13 -6.87
CA ASP A 22 -11.09 3.15 -7.70
C ASP A 22 -10.28 4.21 -6.92
N ARG A 23 -10.26 4.16 -5.60
CA ARG A 23 -9.62 5.17 -4.73
C ARG A 23 -8.88 4.58 -3.56
N ASP A 24 -9.33 3.44 -3.08
CA ASP A 24 -8.97 2.84 -1.83
C ASP A 24 -8.54 1.39 -2.08
N VAL A 25 -7.29 1.12 -1.71
CA VAL A 25 -6.69 -0.21 -1.80
C VAL A 25 -6.20 -0.60 -0.42
N THR A 26 -6.79 -1.67 0.14
CA THR A 26 -6.31 -2.30 1.38
C THR A 26 -5.70 -3.65 1.04
N ILE A 27 -4.42 -3.79 1.35
CA ILE A 27 -3.64 -5.00 1.09
C ILE A 27 -2.86 -5.41 2.33
N MET A 28 -2.62 -6.70 2.44
CA MET A 28 -1.69 -7.25 3.43
C MET A 28 -0.52 -7.90 2.73
N SER A 29 0.69 -7.55 3.16
CA SER A 29 1.89 -8.23 2.67
C SER A 29 1.89 -9.68 3.15
N ARG A 30 2.06 -10.64 2.25
CA ARG A 30 2.21 -12.06 2.62
C ARG A 30 3.55 -12.33 3.30
N ASN A 31 4.55 -11.47 3.07
CA ASN A 31 5.90 -11.64 3.61
C ASN A 31 6.03 -11.16 5.05
N THR A 32 5.39 -10.03 5.39
CA THR A 32 5.52 -9.41 6.72
C THR A 32 4.23 -9.43 7.55
N ARG A 33 3.09 -9.77 6.93
CA ARG A 33 1.74 -9.66 7.51
C ARG A 33 1.37 -8.24 7.96
N HIS A 34 2.12 -7.24 7.52
CA HIS A 34 1.75 -5.85 7.71
C HIS A 34 0.57 -5.47 6.81
N MET A 35 -0.30 -4.62 7.35
CA MET A 35 -1.47 -4.13 6.63
C MET A 35 -1.20 -2.73 6.10
N TRP A 36 -1.54 -2.53 4.85
CA TRP A 36 -1.33 -1.31 4.10
C TRP A 36 -2.66 -0.83 3.54
N TYR A 37 -2.87 0.48 3.63
CA TYR A 37 -4.03 1.14 3.07
C TYR A 37 -3.54 2.31 2.20
N ILE A 38 -3.95 2.34 0.94
CA ILE A 38 -3.51 3.30 -0.06
C ILE A 38 -4.74 4.06 -0.53
N HIS A 39 -4.75 5.36 -0.29
CA HIS A 39 -5.87 6.24 -0.62
C HIS A 39 -5.47 7.25 -1.70
N ASN A 40 -6.27 7.37 -2.75
CA ASN A 40 -6.16 8.39 -3.79
C ASN A 40 -7.19 9.50 -3.53
N PRO A 41 -6.77 10.62 -2.92
CA PRO A 41 -7.71 11.67 -2.51
C PRO A 41 -8.32 12.39 -3.71
N GLU A 42 -9.47 12.99 -3.46
CA GLU A 42 -10.11 13.91 -4.40
C GLU A 42 -9.33 15.22 -4.54
N TYR A 43 -9.86 16.09 -5.41
CA TYR A 43 -9.36 17.43 -5.61
C TYR A 43 -9.16 18.15 -4.27
N PRO A 44 -8.05 18.89 -4.06
CA PRO A 44 -7.01 19.25 -5.04
C PRO A 44 -5.85 18.25 -5.14
N LEU A 45 -5.90 17.11 -4.45
CA LEU A 45 -4.77 16.17 -4.34
C LEU A 45 -4.90 14.94 -5.27
N MET A 46 -5.79 15.02 -6.26
CA MET A 46 -5.96 13.99 -7.28
C MET A 46 -4.63 13.63 -7.94
N GLY A 47 -4.39 12.33 -8.12
CA GLY A 47 -3.13 11.84 -8.69
C GLY A 47 -2.00 11.73 -7.67
N SER A 48 -2.33 11.69 -6.38
CA SER A 48 -1.41 11.26 -5.33
C SER A 48 -1.97 10.05 -4.60
N CYS A 49 -1.11 9.33 -3.88
CA CYS A 49 -1.47 8.21 -3.03
C CYS A 49 -0.98 8.52 -1.62
N ILE A 50 -1.87 8.48 -0.64
CA ILE A 50 -1.53 8.52 0.77
C ILE A 50 -1.42 7.07 1.24
N ILE A 51 -0.26 6.71 1.79
CA ILE A 51 0.05 5.34 2.19
C ILE A 51 -0.01 5.29 3.71
N PHE A 52 -0.93 4.48 4.22
CA PHE A 52 -1.10 4.18 5.62
C PHE A 52 -0.65 2.76 5.92
N HIS A 53 -0.19 2.54 7.15
CA HIS A 53 0.44 1.29 7.58
C HIS A 53 0.08 0.93 9.01
N LYS A 54 -0.08 -0.36 9.28
CA LYS A 54 0.04 -0.92 10.63
C LYS A 54 0.72 -2.30 10.62
N HIS A 55 1.49 -2.55 11.66
CA HIS A 55 2.26 -3.80 11.79
C HIS A 55 1.41 -5.03 12.14
N LYS A 56 0.28 -4.83 12.82
CA LYS A 56 -0.67 -5.88 13.20
C LYS A 56 -2.09 -5.33 13.10
N VAL A 57 -3.07 -6.22 13.00
CA VAL A 57 -4.49 -5.83 12.92
C VAL A 57 -4.91 -4.96 14.10
N SER A 58 -4.47 -5.30 15.31
CA SER A 58 -4.78 -4.59 16.56
C SER A 58 -3.99 -3.29 16.78
N HIS A 59 -2.98 -3.01 15.97
CA HIS A 59 -2.15 -1.82 16.15
C HIS A 59 -2.82 -0.57 15.53
N PRO A 60 -2.54 0.62 16.07
CA PRO A 60 -2.98 1.86 15.45
C PRO A 60 -2.37 2.01 14.05
N CYS A 61 -3.15 2.59 13.14
CA CYS A 61 -2.71 2.92 11.80
C CYS A 61 -1.95 4.25 11.83
N HIS A 62 -0.88 4.37 11.05
CA HIS A 62 -0.17 5.62 10.86
C HIS A 62 0.08 5.90 9.38
N GLN A 63 0.21 7.17 9.02
CA GLN A 63 0.63 7.56 7.68
C GLN A 63 2.11 7.20 7.51
N HIS A 64 2.40 6.28 6.60
CA HIS A 64 3.75 5.87 6.25
C HIS A 64 4.40 6.87 5.30
N GLY A 65 3.65 7.36 4.31
CA GLY A 65 4.21 8.26 3.30
C GLY A 65 3.22 8.61 2.20
N ARG A 66 3.76 9.14 1.10
CA ARG A 66 3.00 9.47 -0.11
C ARG A 66 3.73 9.00 -1.36
N SER A 67 2.99 8.75 -2.43
CA SER A 67 3.52 8.55 -3.78
C SER A 67 2.62 9.23 -4.82
N ASN A 68 3.06 9.27 -6.08
CA ASN A 68 2.26 9.84 -7.17
C ASN A 68 1.41 8.79 -7.88
N THR A 69 1.77 7.50 -7.78
CA THR A 69 1.02 6.41 -8.40
C THR A 69 0.91 5.20 -7.48
N LEU A 70 -0.05 4.31 -7.78
CA LEU A 70 -0.22 3.05 -7.07
C LEU A 70 1.02 2.16 -7.24
N ARG A 71 1.59 2.12 -8.45
CA ARG A 71 2.82 1.37 -8.73
C ARG A 71 4.00 1.83 -7.87
N GLN A 72 4.14 3.14 -7.66
CA GLN A 72 5.16 3.68 -6.76
C GLN A 72 4.88 3.33 -5.29
N ALA A 73 3.62 3.37 -4.86
CA ALA A 73 3.22 2.95 -3.52
C ALA A 73 3.58 1.48 -3.28
N VAL A 74 3.24 0.60 -4.22
CA VAL A 74 3.55 -0.83 -4.19
C VAL A 74 5.06 -1.07 -4.13
N TRP A 75 5.85 -0.36 -4.93
CA TRP A 75 7.31 -0.45 -4.87
C TRP A 75 7.86 -0.04 -3.50
N SER A 76 7.35 1.06 -2.92
CA SER A 76 7.73 1.53 -1.58
C SER A 76 7.43 0.46 -0.52
N ILE A 77 6.25 -0.16 -0.59
CA ILE A 77 5.84 -1.23 0.32
C ILE A 77 6.77 -2.44 0.20
N LYS A 78 7.07 -2.90 -1.02
CA LYS A 78 8.01 -4.03 -1.24
C LYS A 78 9.41 -3.71 -0.69
N ARG A 79 9.87 -2.47 -0.80
CA ARG A 79 11.14 -2.00 -0.21
C ARG A 79 11.09 -2.02 1.32
N HIS A 80 9.99 -1.55 1.91
CA HIS A 80 9.76 -1.63 3.36
C HIS A 80 9.81 -3.08 3.84
N ASP A 81 9.11 -3.99 3.16
CA ASP A 81 9.10 -5.41 3.53
C ASP A 81 10.49 -6.04 3.46
N LYS A 82 11.27 -5.74 2.41
CA LYS A 82 12.65 -6.21 2.30
C LYS A 82 13.50 -5.74 3.47
N TRP A 83 13.38 -4.47 3.87
CA TRP A 83 14.08 -3.94 5.03
C TRP A 83 13.62 -4.61 6.34
N GLN A 84 12.32 -4.81 6.52
CA GLN A 84 11.77 -5.47 7.70
C GLN A 84 12.25 -6.92 7.83
N MET A 85 12.29 -7.68 6.73
CA MET A 85 12.75 -9.08 6.71
C MET A 85 14.27 -9.21 6.87
N GLY A 86 15.04 -8.21 6.44
CA GLY A 86 16.51 -8.22 6.51
C GLY A 86 17.08 -8.04 7.92
N GLY A 87 16.23 -7.95 8.95
CA GLY A 87 16.63 -7.59 10.31
C GLY A 87 16.98 -6.11 10.37
N ARG A 88 16.12 -5.31 11.01
CA ARG A 88 16.30 -3.86 11.21
C ARG A 88 17.75 -3.60 11.67
N LYS A 89 18.64 -3.19 10.77
CA LYS A 89 19.98 -2.69 11.12
C LYS A 89 19.90 -1.22 11.41
#